data_AF-A0A7M2WZM3-F1
#
_entry.id   AF-A0A7M2WZM3-F1
#
_cell.length_a   1.000
_cell.length_b   1.000
_cell.length_c   1.000
_cell.angle_alpha   90.00
_cell.angle_beta   90.00
_cell.angle_gamma   90.00
#
_symmetry.space_group_name_H-M   'P 1'
#
loop_
_entity.id
_entity.type
_entity.pdbx_description
1 polymer ?
#
loop_
_entity_poly.entity_id
_entity_poly.type
_entity_poly.pdbx_seq_one_letter_code
_entity_poly.pdbx_strand_id
1 'polypeptide(L)'
;MITNATLTSHIARGASARDGTASWASPSTLTARCAVDAPRQAQRFTLGATIQDASGVIYVLKPAVAGVTIKAGDRLAATVDGSAGKTYQVVFVVDRQKSGGLSHLEIFVKE
;
A
#
# COMPACT_ATOMS: atom_id res chain seq x y z
N MET A 1 11.80 -4.50 -10.63
CA MET A 1 11.22 -5.66 -11.34
C MET A 1 9.81 -5.73 -10.84
N ILE A 2 8.84 -5.62 -11.73
CA ILE A 2 7.43 -5.68 -11.35
C ILE A 2 7.03 -7.15 -11.17
N THR A 3 6.41 -7.46 -10.03
CA THR A 3 5.94 -8.81 -9.70
C THR A 3 4.45 -8.79 -9.40
N ASN A 4 3.74 -9.83 -9.83
CA ASN A 4 2.33 -10.00 -9.51
C ASN A 4 2.18 -10.45 -8.05
N ALA A 5 1.14 -9.95 -7.40
CA ALA A 5 0.83 -10.28 -6.03
C ALA A 5 -0.69 -10.25 -5.78
N THR A 6 -1.07 -10.72 -4.61
CA THR A 6 -2.43 -10.60 -4.08
C THR A 6 -2.37 -9.89 -2.75
N LEU A 7 -3.10 -8.79 -2.61
CA LEU A 7 -3.31 -8.10 -1.35
C LEU A 7 -4.32 -8.90 -0.53
N THR A 8 -3.90 -9.39 0.63
CA THR A 8 -4.64 -10.35 1.46
C THR A 8 -5.24 -9.73 2.72
N SER A 9 -4.68 -8.63 3.21
CA SER A 9 -5.28 -7.91 4.33
C SER A 9 -4.90 -6.43 4.36
N HIS A 10 -5.77 -5.66 5.01
CA HIS A 10 -5.51 -4.29 5.43
C HIS A 10 -5.74 -4.14 6.92
N ILE A 11 -4.83 -3.45 7.57
CA ILE A 11 -4.84 -3.19 9.01
C ILE A 11 -4.69 -1.69 9.20
N ALA A 12 -5.81 -1.03 9.51
CA ALA A 12 -5.82 0.40 9.76
C ALA A 12 -4.95 0.74 10.98
N ARG A 13 -4.14 1.79 10.85
CA ARG A 13 -3.46 2.38 12.01
C ARG A 13 -4.51 3.00 12.92
N GLY A 14 -4.51 2.56 14.17
CA GLY A 14 -5.33 3.11 15.24
C GLY A 14 -4.84 4.50 15.65
N ALA A 15 -5.58 5.14 16.55
CA ALA A 15 -5.12 6.39 17.15
C ALA A 15 -3.83 6.13 17.94
N SER A 16 -2.90 7.09 17.91
CA SER A 16 -1.77 7.10 18.84
C SER A 16 -2.35 7.19 20.25
N ALA A 17 -1.99 6.24 21.10
CA ALA A 17 -2.37 6.31 22.50
C ALA A 17 -1.55 7.40 23.21
N ARG A 18 -2.07 7.90 24.33
CA ARG A 18 -1.43 8.99 25.10
C ARG A 18 -0.06 8.61 25.65
N ASP A 19 0.23 7.32 25.76
CA ASP A 19 1.52 6.76 26.17
C ASP A 19 2.55 6.69 25.01
N GLY A 20 2.20 7.21 23.84
CA GLY A 20 3.07 7.19 22.66
C GLY A 20 3.09 5.85 21.92
N THR A 21 2.27 4.88 22.35
CA THR A 21 2.18 3.60 21.64
C THR A 21 1.33 3.72 20.37
N ALA A 22 1.80 3.08 19.30
CA ALA A 22 1.03 2.91 18.08
C ALA A 22 0.17 1.65 18.20
N SER A 23 -1.14 1.81 18.01
CA SER A 23 -2.07 0.69 17.93
C SER A 23 -2.49 0.44 16.49
N TRP A 24 -2.89 -0.79 16.20
CA TRP A 24 -3.46 -1.19 14.91
C TRP A 24 -4.79 -1.88 15.16
N ALA A 25 -5.74 -1.65 14.26
CA ALA A 25 -7.05 -2.29 14.32
C ALA A 25 -6.95 -3.80 14.03
N SER A 26 -8.06 -4.52 14.19
CA SER A 26 -8.15 -5.89 13.69
C SER A 26 -7.98 -5.92 12.16
N PRO A 27 -7.30 -6.94 11.60
CA PRO A 27 -7.14 -7.06 10.16
C PRO A 27 -8.48 -7.21 9.45
N SER A 28 -8.66 -6.44 8.38
CA SER A 28 -9.70 -6.67 7.38
C SER A 28 -9.15 -7.57 6.27
N THR A 29 -9.91 -8.58 5.87
CA THR A 29 -9.53 -9.47 4.78
C THR A 29 -9.72 -8.76 3.45
N LEU A 30 -8.70 -8.82 2.60
CA LEU A 30 -8.74 -8.37 1.21
C LEU A 30 -8.42 -9.54 0.30
N THR A 31 -8.90 -9.48 -0.94
CA THR A 31 -8.51 -10.41 -1.99
C THR A 31 -8.45 -9.65 -3.30
N ALA A 32 -7.46 -8.77 -3.41
CA ALA A 32 -7.28 -7.89 -4.56
C ALA A 32 -6.00 -8.25 -5.30
N ARG A 33 -6.09 -8.49 -6.61
CA ARG A 33 -4.89 -8.64 -7.46
C ARG A 33 -4.17 -7.29 -7.53
N CYS A 34 -2.86 -7.33 -7.33
CA CYS A 34 -2.00 -6.16 -7.35
C CYS A 34 -0.65 -6.50 -7.97
N ALA A 35 0.17 -5.48 -8.17
CA ALA A 35 1.56 -5.63 -8.56
C ALA A 35 2.46 -4.92 -7.56
N VAL A 36 3.64 -5.47 -7.29
CA VAL A 36 4.66 -4.87 -6.45
C VAL A 36 5.87 -4.53 -7.32
N ASP A 37 6.41 -3.33 -7.20
CA ASP A 37 7.64 -2.91 -7.88
C ASP A 37 8.48 -2.03 -6.95
N ALA A 38 9.69 -1.68 -7.38
CA ALA A 38 10.50 -0.67 -6.72
C ALA A 38 10.02 0.76 -7.07
N PRO A 39 10.16 1.75 -6.16
CA PRO A 39 9.86 3.14 -6.48
C PRO A 39 10.75 3.66 -7.61
N ARG A 40 10.13 4.24 -8.65
CA ARG A 40 10.84 4.77 -9.82
C ARG A 40 11.54 6.09 -9.49
N GLN A 41 12.65 6.37 -10.17
CA GLN A 41 13.39 7.62 -9.98
C GLN A 41 12.52 8.87 -10.20
N ALA A 42 11.63 8.85 -11.20
CA ALA A 42 10.69 9.94 -11.44
C ALA A 42 9.73 10.17 -10.25
N GLN A 43 9.22 9.10 -9.62
CA GLN A 43 8.39 9.21 -8.42
C GLN A 43 9.18 9.80 -7.25
N ARG A 44 10.46 9.41 -7.09
CA ARG A 44 11.36 9.99 -6.07
C ARG A 44 11.65 11.47 -6.31
N PHE A 45 11.76 11.90 -7.58
CA PHE A 45 11.91 13.32 -7.89
C PHE A 45 10.64 14.12 -7.55
N THR A 46 9.46 13.59 -7.89
CA THR A 46 8.18 14.29 -7.65
C THR A 46 7.77 14.31 -6.19
N LEU A 47 7.96 13.21 -5.46
CA LEU A 47 7.49 13.05 -4.08
C LEU A 47 8.60 13.27 -3.04
N GLY A 48 9.87 13.27 -3.45
CA GLY A 48 11.02 13.64 -2.63
C GLY A 48 11.07 12.93 -1.29
N ALA A 49 11.19 13.73 -0.22
CA ALA A 49 11.29 13.28 1.16
C ALA A 49 10.08 12.44 1.61
N THR A 50 8.89 12.62 1.00
CA THR A 50 7.67 11.90 1.40
C THR A 50 7.77 10.39 1.18
N ILE A 51 8.54 9.94 0.19
CA ILE A 51 8.73 8.51 -0.10
C ILE A 51 10.17 8.06 0.10
N GLN A 52 10.97 8.82 0.86
CA GLN A 52 12.38 8.51 1.06
C GLN A 52 12.58 7.10 1.65
N ASP A 53 11.72 6.74 2.62
CA ASP A 53 11.74 5.46 3.32
C ASP A 53 11.00 4.34 2.57
N ALA A 54 10.40 4.63 1.41
CA ALA A 54 9.69 3.62 0.64
C ALA A 54 10.68 2.68 -0.06
N SER A 55 10.54 1.39 0.22
CA SER A 55 11.28 0.30 -0.43
C SER A 55 10.49 -0.33 -1.59
N GLY A 56 9.17 -0.14 -1.63
CA GLY A 56 8.29 -0.70 -2.66
C GLY A 56 7.11 0.20 -3.02
N VAL A 57 6.45 -0.14 -4.11
CA VAL A 57 5.17 0.44 -4.54
C VAL A 57 4.22 -0.69 -4.89
N ILE A 58 3.05 -0.70 -4.26
CA ILE A 58 1.95 -1.60 -4.60
C ILE A 58 0.98 -0.85 -5.51
N TYR A 59 0.71 -1.43 -6.68
CA TYR A 59 -0.30 -0.94 -7.63
C TYR A 59 -1.54 -1.82 -7.52
N VAL A 60 -2.68 -1.22 -7.18
CA VAL A 60 -3.96 -1.94 -7.05
C VAL A 60 -5.09 -1.13 -7.67
N LEU A 61 -6.00 -1.80 -8.38
CA LEU A 61 -7.18 -1.16 -8.96
C LEU A 61 -8.13 -0.71 -7.84
N LYS A 62 -8.65 0.53 -7.91
CA LYS A 62 -9.55 1.06 -6.87
C LYS A 62 -10.80 0.21 -6.64
N PRO A 63 -11.48 -0.32 -7.68
CA PRO A 63 -12.63 -1.20 -7.48
C PRO A 63 -12.32 -2.45 -6.66
N ALA A 64 -11.08 -2.94 -6.69
CA ALA A 64 -10.68 -4.16 -5.96
C ALA A 64 -10.50 -3.92 -4.45
N VAL A 65 -10.38 -2.67 -4.03
CA VAL A 65 -10.26 -2.24 -2.63
C VAL A 65 -11.38 -1.26 -2.25
N ALA A 66 -12.52 -1.36 -2.95
CA ALA A 66 -13.68 -0.53 -2.69
C ALA A 66 -14.16 -0.71 -1.23
N GLY A 67 -14.38 0.40 -0.53
CA GLY A 67 -14.78 0.38 0.89
C GLY A 67 -13.62 0.34 1.89
N VAL A 68 -12.36 0.23 1.43
CA VAL A 68 -11.18 0.30 2.29
C VAL A 68 -10.41 1.59 2.04
N THR A 69 -10.32 2.42 3.08
CA THR A 69 -9.50 3.64 3.06
C THR A 69 -8.08 3.30 3.50
N ILE A 70 -7.16 3.20 2.53
CA ILE A 70 -5.75 2.96 2.78
C ILE A 70 -5.04 4.31 2.97
N LYS A 71 -4.31 4.48 4.08
CA LYS A 71 -3.60 5.71 4.41
C LYS A 71 -2.20 5.45 4.95
N ALA A 72 -1.38 6.50 5.02
CA ALA A 72 -0.05 6.44 5.61
C ALA A 72 -0.10 5.92 7.06
N GLY A 73 0.81 5.01 7.39
CA GLY A 73 0.92 4.35 8.68
C GLY A 73 0.14 3.04 8.81
N ASP A 74 -0.82 2.76 7.93
CA ASP A 74 -1.52 1.47 7.88
C ASP A 74 -0.55 0.32 7.56
N ARG A 75 -1.00 -0.91 7.80
CA ARG A 75 -0.30 -2.11 7.36
C ARG A 75 -1.10 -2.86 6.31
N LEU A 76 -0.39 -3.44 5.36
CA LEU A 76 -0.94 -4.21 4.26
C LEU A 76 -0.21 -5.55 4.18
N ALA A 77 -0.93 -6.66 4.11
CA ALA A 77 -0.33 -7.94 3.77
C ALA A 77 -0.53 -8.22 2.28
N ALA A 78 0.56 -8.57 1.59
CA ALA A 78 0.51 -9.01 0.21
C ALA A 78 1.32 -10.30 0.03
N THR A 79 0.79 -11.19 -0.80
CA THR A 79 1.46 -12.45 -1.17
C THR A 79 1.91 -12.33 -2.61
N VAL A 80 3.22 -12.25 -2.83
CA VAL A 80 3.81 -12.29 -4.17
C VAL A 80 3.61 -13.71 -4.72
N ASP A 81 3.22 -13.81 -5.99
CA ASP A 81 2.97 -15.11 -6.62
C ASP A 81 4.20 -16.02 -6.49
N GLY A 82 4.03 -17.20 -5.88
CA GLY A 82 5.12 -18.16 -5.64
C GLY A 82 6.03 -17.83 -4.44
N SER A 83 5.66 -16.89 -3.58
CA SER A 83 6.40 -16.52 -2.37
C SER A 83 5.51 -16.50 -1.12
N ALA A 84 6.14 -16.44 0.06
CA ALA A 84 5.41 -16.24 1.31
C ALA A 84 4.77 -14.84 1.37
N GLY A 85 3.69 -14.73 2.13
CA GLY A 85 3.05 -13.45 2.42
C GLY A 85 4.00 -12.52 3.17
N LYS A 86 4.02 -11.25 2.77
CA LYS A 86 4.77 -10.17 3.43
C LYS A 86 3.83 -9.11 3.94
N THR A 87 4.16 -8.54 5.10
CA THR A 87 3.45 -7.38 5.64
C THR A 87 4.28 -6.13 5.40
N TYR A 88 3.63 -5.08 4.93
CA TYR A 88 4.22 -3.82 4.57
C TYR A 88 3.58 -2.69 5.38
N GLN A 89 4.36 -1.69 5.76
CA GLN A 89 3.83 -0.44 6.29
C GLN A 89 3.64 0.58 5.16
N VAL A 90 2.46 1.19 5.09
CA VAL A 90 2.16 2.25 4.12
C VAL A 90 2.90 3.52 4.51
N VAL A 91 3.69 4.05 3.58
CA VAL A 91 4.41 5.32 3.71
C VAL A 91 3.57 6.45 3.12
N PHE A 92 3.05 6.25 1.91
CA PHE A 92 2.29 7.26 1.19
C PHE A 92 1.35 6.61 0.18
N VAL A 93 0.25 7.29 -0.17
CA VAL A 93 -0.72 6.79 -1.15
C VAL A 93 -0.99 7.89 -2.17
N VAL A 94 -0.84 7.54 -3.45
CA VAL A 94 -1.27 8.39 -4.57
C VAL A 94 -2.49 7.77 -5.21
N ASP A 95 -3.55 8.55 -5.26
CA ASP A 95 -4.76 8.21 -5.99
C ASP A 95 -4.62 8.63 -7.45
N ARG A 96 -4.62 7.66 -8.37
CA ARG A 96 -4.54 7.91 -9.81
C ARG A 96 -5.87 7.62 -10.45
N GLN A 97 -6.40 8.63 -11.14
CA GLN A 97 -7.57 8.51 -11.99
C GLN A 97 -7.19 8.87 -13.41
N LYS A 98 -7.40 7.94 -14.35
CA LYS A 98 -7.28 8.19 -15.79
C LYS A 98 -8.66 8.36 -16.41
N SER A 99 -8.70 9.10 -17.52
CA SER A 99 -9.88 9.17 -18.38
C SER A 99 -10.30 7.77 -18.83
N GLY A 100 -11.61 7.48 -18.82
CA GLY A 100 -12.15 6.16 -19.18
C GLY A 100 -12.38 5.20 -18.00
N GLY A 101 -12.39 5.70 -16.76
CA GLY A 101 -12.76 4.92 -15.57
C GLY A 101 -11.65 4.02 -15.01
N LEU A 102 -10.51 3.93 -15.69
CA LEU A 102 -9.32 3.26 -15.17
C LEU A 102 -8.73 4.07 -14.01
N SER A 103 -8.84 3.52 -12.81
CA SER A 103 -8.33 4.15 -11.59
C SER A 103 -7.62 3.14 -10.71
N HIS A 104 -6.46 3.54 -10.18
CA HIS A 104 -5.61 2.70 -9.36
C HIS A 104 -4.98 3.52 -8.22
N LEU A 105 -4.59 2.84 -7.16
CA LEU A 105 -3.78 3.40 -6.09
C LEU A 105 -2.32 3.03 -6.33
N GLU A 106 -1.42 4.00 -6.19
CA GLU A 106 0.01 3.76 -5.99
C GLU A 106 0.29 3.87 -4.49
N ILE A 107 0.53 2.74 -3.85
CA ILE A 107 0.73 2.66 -2.40
C ILE A 107 2.21 2.45 -2.16
N PHE A 108 2.90 3.50 -1.75
CA PHE A 108 4.31 3.45 -1.38
C PHE A 108 4.44 2.79 -0.01
N VAL A 109 5.31 1.79 0.07
CA VAL A 109 5.43 0.94 1.26
C VAL A 109 6.87 0.74 1.68
N LYS A 110 7.05 0.40 2.94
CA LYS A 110 8.29 -0.13 3.50
C LYS A 110 8.07 -1.50 4.14
N GLU A 111 9.09 -2.34 4.07
CA GLU A 111 9.13 -3.63 4.78
C GLU A 111 9.39 -3.42 6.28
#